data_AF-A0A0J1IM24-F1
#
_entry.id   AF-A0A0J1IM24-F1
#
_cell.length_a   1.000
_cell.length_b   1.000
_cell.length_c   1.000
_cell.angle_alpha   90.00
_cell.angle_beta   90.00
_cell.angle_gamma   90.00
#
_symmetry.space_group_name_H-M   'P 1'
#
loop_
_entity.id
_entity.type
_entity.pdbx_description
1 polymer ?
#
loop_
_entity_poly.entity_id
_entity_poly.type
_entity_poly.pdbx_seq_one_letter_code
_entity_poly.pdbx_strand_id
1 'polypeptide(L)'
;MAALKNEGTIGVTNEQIVEALNRAKRQAIGGYCGLTGVCGIVPAIGACFSVILGAACPKDQETAMTMKVAARIVDKIADETGPCCCKNFVRNALSEAVIFVKEYFNVSLPSPSKSMICTYSSRHPHGCRESKCSYFERNETPQNLKMEMSEKAILNLSLNKYDDLVRKAAELGIEEAKIIDTSTISVAEWAQWKCQYGCAFYDKGAFHPPLAPKAEETKRVLQEYEKAFLLTGPNGPELSRQAIKLEHAAYSLGYYKAFSLLALPFGGAPT
;
A
#
# COMPACT_ATOMS: atom_id res chain seq x y z
N MET A 1 14.15 13.92 8.37
CA MET A 1 15.03 14.93 7.76
C MET A 1 14.49 16.35 7.88
N ALA A 2 13.27 16.67 7.43
CA ALA A 2 12.71 18.02 7.56
C ALA A 2 12.72 18.56 9.01
N ALA A 3 12.38 17.72 10.00
CA ALA A 3 12.49 18.08 11.41
C ALA A 3 13.93 18.42 11.84
N LEU A 4 14.93 17.67 11.36
CA LEU A 4 16.35 17.92 11.62
C LEU A 4 16.84 19.22 10.97
N LYS A 5 16.36 19.51 9.76
CA LYS A 5 16.62 20.80 9.09
C LYS A 5 16.07 21.97 9.91
N ASN A 6 14.82 21.85 10.38
CA ASN A 6 14.18 22.91 11.16
C ASN A 6 14.82 23.09 12.54
N GLU A 7 15.32 22.02 13.14
CA GLU A 7 16.05 22.06 14.40
C GLU A 7 17.44 22.69 14.21
N GLY A 8 18.15 22.34 13.14
CA GLY A 8 19.30 23.10 12.62
C GLY A 8 20.68 22.68 13.11
N THR A 9 20.81 21.87 14.18
CA THR A 9 22.12 21.55 14.80
C THR A 9 23.10 20.88 13.85
N ILE A 10 22.62 19.97 13.00
CA ILE A 10 23.46 19.22 12.04
C ILE A 10 23.37 19.74 10.60
N GLY A 11 22.72 20.89 10.36
CA GLY A 11 22.74 21.56 9.06
C GLY A 11 22.15 20.78 7.88
N VAL A 12 21.08 19.99 8.08
CA VAL A 12 20.44 19.23 6.98
C VAL A 12 19.90 20.16 5.89
N THR A 13 20.29 19.94 4.63
CA THR A 13 19.88 20.79 3.50
C THR A 13 18.65 20.26 2.76
N ASN A 14 18.06 21.09 1.89
CA ASN A 14 16.97 20.66 1.01
C ASN A 14 17.46 19.63 -0.03
N GLU A 15 18.68 19.79 -0.52
CA GLU A 15 19.30 18.90 -1.50
C GLU A 15 19.46 17.50 -0.91
N GLN A 16 19.85 17.39 0.37
CA GLN A 16 19.90 16.12 1.08
C GLN A 16 18.51 15.48 1.22
N ILE A 17 17.46 16.27 1.47
CA ILE A 17 16.08 15.76 1.54
C ILE A 17 15.64 15.22 0.17
N VAL A 18 15.91 15.98 -0.90
CA VAL A 18 15.60 15.58 -2.28
C VAL A 18 16.37 14.32 -2.66
N GLU A 19 17.64 14.22 -2.28
CA GLU A 19 18.46 13.03 -2.53
C GLU A 19 17.88 11.79 -1.83
N ALA A 20 17.49 11.88 -0.56
CA ALA A 20 16.87 10.77 0.15
C ALA A 20 15.55 10.31 -0.51
N LEU A 21 14.72 11.26 -0.94
CA LEU A 21 13.50 10.97 -1.70
C LEU A 21 13.81 10.29 -3.04
N ASN A 22 14.84 10.76 -3.76
CA ASN A 22 15.28 10.16 -5.01
C ASN A 22 15.79 8.72 -4.85
N ARG A 23 16.47 8.41 -3.74
CA ARG A 23 16.93 7.04 -3.42
C ARG A 23 15.79 6.08 -3.12
N ALA A 24 14.76 6.56 -2.41
CA ALA A 24 13.66 5.72 -1.93
C ALA A 24 12.44 5.66 -2.87
N LYS A 25 12.35 6.52 -3.90
CA LYS A 25 11.15 6.62 -4.76
C LYS A 25 10.78 5.32 -5.47
N ARG A 26 11.75 4.46 -5.80
CA ARG A 26 11.49 3.17 -6.47
C ARG A 26 10.88 2.13 -5.52
N GLN A 27 11.05 2.30 -4.22
CA GLN A 27 10.52 1.43 -3.17
C GLN A 27 9.16 1.92 -2.64
N ALA A 28 8.73 3.13 -3.02
CA ALA A 28 7.43 3.71 -2.68
C ALA A 28 6.28 3.11 -3.51
N ILE A 29 6.23 1.77 -3.59
CA ILE A 29 5.18 1.01 -4.28
C ILE A 29 4.21 0.39 -3.28
N GLY A 30 2.93 0.33 -3.65
CA GLY A 30 1.89 -0.34 -2.85
C GLY A 30 2.26 -1.80 -2.61
N GLY A 31 2.08 -2.28 -1.38
CA GLY A 31 2.38 -3.67 -1.02
C GLY A 31 3.87 -4.04 -1.07
N TYR A 32 4.79 -3.07 -1.02
CA TYR A 32 6.24 -3.33 -1.06
C TYR A 32 6.72 -4.43 -0.09
N CYS A 33 6.17 -4.48 1.14
CA CYS A 33 6.49 -5.55 2.10
C CYS A 33 6.10 -6.93 1.60
N GLY A 34 4.94 -7.06 0.96
CA GLY A 34 4.48 -8.31 0.38
C GLY A 34 5.30 -8.75 -0.84
N LEU A 35 5.80 -7.77 -1.61
CA LEU A 35 6.59 -8.01 -2.82
C LEU A 35 8.06 -8.34 -2.52
N THR A 36 8.61 -7.81 -1.44
CA THR A 36 10.07 -7.84 -1.18
C THR A 36 10.46 -8.46 0.17
N GLY A 37 9.49 -8.75 1.04
CA GLY A 37 9.74 -9.24 2.40
C GLY A 37 10.16 -8.17 3.42
N VAL A 38 10.34 -6.91 3.00
CA VAL A 38 10.75 -5.79 3.88
C VAL A 38 9.81 -4.61 3.70
N CYS A 39 9.38 -3.95 4.79
CA CYS A 39 8.52 -2.78 4.67
C CYS A 39 9.24 -1.60 4.01
N GLY A 40 8.55 -0.87 3.12
CA GLY A 40 9.15 0.24 2.36
C GLY A 40 9.61 1.43 3.22
N ILE A 41 9.14 1.53 4.46
CA ILE A 41 9.64 2.56 5.40
C ILE A 41 11.09 2.29 5.85
N VAL A 42 11.54 1.03 5.82
CA VAL A 42 12.90 0.64 6.20
C VAL A 42 13.92 1.26 5.24
N PRO A 43 13.87 1.03 3.92
CA PRO A 43 14.80 1.69 2.99
C PRO A 43 14.60 3.20 2.95
N ALA A 44 13.41 3.73 3.26
CA ALA A 44 13.19 5.18 3.34
C ALA A 44 13.93 5.83 4.52
N ILE A 45 13.83 5.28 5.73
CA ILE A 45 14.59 5.78 6.88
C ILE A 45 16.09 5.48 6.72
N GLY A 46 16.45 4.30 6.22
CA GLY A 46 17.82 3.95 5.88
C GLY A 46 18.46 4.94 4.90
N ALA A 47 17.74 5.34 3.84
CA ALA A 47 18.19 6.36 2.90
C ALA A 47 18.42 7.72 3.59
N CYS A 48 17.53 8.11 4.52
CA CYS A 48 17.70 9.35 5.28
C CYS A 48 19.00 9.34 6.11
N PHE A 49 19.25 8.27 6.88
CA PHE A 49 20.47 8.13 7.67
C PHE A 49 21.71 7.99 6.79
N SER A 50 21.63 7.24 5.69
CA SER A 50 22.72 7.11 4.71
C SER A 50 23.15 8.47 4.17
N VAL A 51 22.20 9.33 3.80
CA VAL A 51 22.50 10.68 3.29
C VAL A 51 23.11 11.58 4.37
N ILE A 52 22.59 11.54 5.60
CA ILE A 52 23.09 12.38 6.70
C ILE A 52 24.49 11.93 7.14
N LEU A 53 24.71 10.62 7.30
CA LEU A 53 25.98 10.04 7.74
C LEU A 53 27.03 10.01 6.61
N GLY A 54 26.63 10.17 5.34
CA GLY A 54 27.54 9.99 4.22
C GLY A 54 27.92 8.52 3.99
N ALA A 55 27.02 7.58 4.33
CA ALA A 55 27.24 6.15 4.16
C ALA A 55 27.37 5.79 2.67
N ALA A 56 28.34 4.92 2.37
CA ALA A 56 28.61 4.44 1.02
C ALA A 56 29.34 3.09 1.08
N CYS A 57 29.33 2.33 -0.02
CA CYS A 57 29.98 1.02 -0.10
C CYS A 57 31.41 0.94 0.50
N PRO A 58 32.33 1.90 0.24
CA PRO A 58 33.68 1.85 0.81
C PRO A 58 33.78 2.35 2.27
N LYS A 59 32.67 2.78 2.89
CA LYS A 59 32.63 3.34 4.25
C LYS A 59 32.31 2.25 5.27
N ASP A 60 32.97 2.33 6.42
CA ASP A 60 32.83 1.37 7.51
C ASP A 60 31.74 1.82 8.49
N GLN A 61 32.07 2.73 9.42
CA GLN A 61 31.19 3.12 10.52
C GLN A 61 29.88 3.75 10.03
N GLU A 62 29.93 4.63 9.03
CA GLU A 62 28.75 5.33 8.50
C GLU A 62 27.73 4.32 7.91
N THR A 63 28.23 3.31 7.21
CA THR A 63 27.43 2.23 6.64
C THR A 63 26.89 1.30 7.72
N ALA A 64 27.74 0.89 8.67
CA ALA A 64 27.33 0.04 9.79
C ALA A 64 26.24 0.70 10.64
N MET A 65 26.39 1.99 10.97
CA MET A 65 25.39 2.77 11.70
C MET A 65 24.06 2.84 10.95
N THR A 66 24.10 3.11 9.63
CA THR A 66 22.91 3.12 8.79
C THR A 66 22.20 1.76 8.77
N MET A 67 22.96 0.67 8.61
CA MET A 67 22.40 -0.69 8.58
C MET A 67 21.82 -1.09 9.95
N LYS A 68 22.43 -0.68 11.06
CA LYS A 68 21.87 -0.88 12.41
C LYS A 68 20.52 -0.19 12.60
N VAL A 69 20.38 1.05 12.09
CA VAL A 69 19.09 1.76 12.09
C VAL A 69 18.05 0.98 11.31
N ALA A 70 18.39 0.56 10.08
CA ALA A 70 17.48 -0.22 9.24
C ALA A 70 17.08 -1.54 9.93
N ALA A 71 18.04 -2.27 10.50
CA ALA A 71 17.79 -3.52 11.21
C ALA A 71 16.85 -3.34 12.40
N ARG A 72 17.08 -2.30 13.23
CA ARG A 72 16.22 -2.02 14.38
C ARG A 72 14.79 -1.65 13.97
N ILE A 73 14.64 -0.91 12.87
CA ILE A 73 13.32 -0.56 12.34
C ILE A 73 12.62 -1.81 11.79
N VAL A 74 13.33 -2.72 11.11
CA VAL A 74 12.79 -4.02 10.67
C VAL A 74 12.27 -4.81 11.88
N ASP A 75 13.11 -4.98 12.90
CA ASP A 75 12.79 -5.67 14.14
C ASP A 75 11.52 -5.08 14.78
N LYS A 76 11.49 -3.76 14.96
CA LYS A 76 10.33 -3.07 15.53
C LYS A 76 9.05 -3.22 14.69
N ILE A 77 9.16 -3.23 13.36
CA ILE A 77 8.01 -3.37 12.46
C ILE A 77 7.50 -4.82 12.41
N ALA A 78 8.37 -5.81 12.59
CA ALA A 78 7.99 -7.22 12.59
C ALA A 78 6.95 -7.52 13.68
N ASP A 79 7.11 -6.94 14.87
CA ASP A 79 6.15 -7.01 15.99
C ASP A 79 4.80 -6.34 15.67
N GLU A 80 4.79 -5.47 14.66
CA GLU A 80 3.66 -4.63 14.31
C GLU A 80 2.83 -5.18 13.13
N THR A 81 3.10 -6.41 12.69
CA THR A 81 2.44 -7.05 11.55
C THR A 81 1.06 -7.65 11.90
N GLY A 82 0.22 -7.83 10.87
CA GLY A 82 -1.04 -8.58 10.92
C GLY A 82 -2.24 -7.89 11.60
N PRO A 83 -3.20 -7.35 10.82
CA PRO A 83 -3.06 -6.88 9.43
C PRO A 83 -2.06 -5.72 9.32
N CYS A 84 -1.23 -5.71 8.27
CA CYS A 84 -0.18 -4.70 8.11
C CYS A 84 -0.77 -3.29 7.93
N CYS A 85 -0.33 -2.32 8.74
CA CYS A 85 -0.80 -0.94 8.66
C CYS A 85 0.37 0.02 8.39
N CYS A 86 0.44 0.58 7.18
CA CYS A 86 1.51 1.52 6.80
C CYS A 86 1.57 2.75 7.72
N LYS A 87 0.43 3.20 8.25
CA LYS A 87 0.37 4.33 9.19
C LYS A 87 1.04 3.98 10.53
N ASN A 88 0.80 2.76 11.03
CA ASN A 88 1.44 2.25 12.25
C ASN A 88 2.96 2.11 12.06
N PHE A 89 3.37 1.53 10.93
CA PHE A 89 4.78 1.34 10.60
C PHE A 89 5.54 2.66 10.48
N VAL A 90 4.99 3.65 9.79
CA VAL A 90 5.60 4.99 9.67
C VAL A 90 5.80 5.63 11.04
N ARG A 91 4.77 5.60 11.91
CA ARG A 91 4.87 6.22 13.24
C ARG A 91 5.91 5.53 14.12
N ASN A 92 5.90 4.19 14.19
CA ASN A 92 6.90 3.45 14.98
C ASN A 92 8.32 3.64 14.42
N ALA A 93 8.49 3.60 13.09
CA ALA A 93 9.80 3.84 12.47
C ALA A 93 10.33 5.26 12.75
N LEU A 94 9.45 6.27 12.76
CA LEU A 94 9.83 7.63 13.13
C LEU A 94 10.19 7.74 14.62
N SER A 95 9.47 7.06 15.51
CA SER A 95 9.82 6.99 16.93
C SER A 95 11.19 6.37 17.16
N GLU A 96 11.50 5.24 16.52
CA GLU A 96 12.85 4.64 16.58
C GLU A 96 13.91 5.55 15.94
N ALA A 97 13.59 6.23 14.83
CA ALA A 97 14.51 7.17 14.20
C ALA A 97 14.88 8.35 15.11
N VAL A 98 13.95 8.84 15.95
CA VAL A 98 14.24 9.88 16.94
C VAL A 98 15.26 9.42 17.98
N ILE A 99 15.20 8.15 18.41
CA ILE A 99 16.16 7.57 19.35
C ILE A 99 17.57 7.56 18.72
N PHE A 100 17.69 7.05 17.49
CA PHE A 100 18.97 7.05 16.78
C PHE A 100 19.48 8.44 16.44
N VAL A 101 18.59 9.40 16.17
CA VAL A 101 18.98 10.81 15.99
C VAL A 101 19.65 11.34 17.25
N LYS A 102 19.10 11.02 18.43
CA LYS A 102 19.71 11.40 19.70
C LYS A 102 21.04 10.70 19.93
N GLU A 103 21.13 9.40 19.64
CA GLU A 103 22.33 8.60 19.84
C GLU A 103 23.48 9.04 18.93
N TYR A 104 23.21 9.21 17.63
CA TYR A 104 24.25 9.43 16.62
C TYR A 104 24.58 10.89 16.38
N PHE A 105 23.63 11.80 16.59
CA PHE A 105 23.81 13.22 16.31
C PHE A 105 23.70 14.11 17.55
N ASN A 106 23.39 13.53 18.72
CA ASN A 106 23.10 14.27 19.96
C ASN A 106 21.95 15.30 19.83
N VAL A 107 21.11 15.19 18.80
CA VAL A 107 19.97 16.08 18.55
C VAL A 107 18.73 15.55 19.26
N SER A 108 17.99 16.44 19.92
CA SER A 108 16.77 16.07 20.66
C SER A 108 15.56 16.64 19.92
N LEU A 109 14.79 15.77 19.26
CA LEU A 109 13.56 16.16 18.59
C LEU A 109 12.36 16.03 19.55
N PRO A 110 11.33 16.90 19.43
CA PRO A 110 10.15 16.79 20.25
C PRO A 110 9.45 15.45 20.02
N SER A 111 9.18 14.72 21.10
CA SER A 111 8.27 13.58 21.10
C SER A 111 6.93 14.01 21.71
N PRO A 112 5.78 13.60 21.16
CA PRO A 112 4.49 13.97 21.72
C PRO A 112 4.37 13.52 23.18
N SER A 113 3.94 14.43 24.05
CA SER A 113 3.75 14.19 25.49
C SER A 113 2.52 13.35 25.81
N LYS A 114 1.56 13.27 24.88
CA LYS A 114 0.40 12.37 24.90
C LYS A 114 0.50 11.33 23.80
N SER A 115 0.02 10.13 24.08
CA SER A 115 -0.16 9.08 23.07
C SER A 115 -1.08 9.57 21.96
N MET A 116 -0.57 9.58 20.72
CA MET A 116 -1.40 9.91 19.56
C MET A 116 -2.45 8.83 19.33
N ILE A 117 -3.70 9.23 19.13
CA ILE A 117 -4.81 8.32 18.81
C ILE A 117 -5.05 8.34 17.28
N CYS A 118 -5.22 7.17 16.69
CA CYS A 118 -5.44 7.00 15.25
C CYS A 118 -6.92 7.19 14.90
N THR A 119 -7.21 8.17 14.05
CA THR A 119 -8.57 8.45 13.54
C THR A 119 -8.95 7.67 12.28
N TYR A 120 -8.11 6.70 11.87
CA TYR A 120 -8.28 5.94 10.63
C TYR A 120 -8.68 4.48 10.86
N SER A 121 -9.00 4.07 12.09
CA SER A 121 -9.31 2.67 12.43
C SER A 121 -10.36 2.06 11.50
N SER A 122 -11.43 2.80 11.19
CA SER A 122 -12.52 2.38 10.29
C SER A 122 -12.18 2.38 8.79
N ARG A 123 -10.99 2.89 8.39
CA ARG A 123 -10.58 3.06 6.99
C ARG A 123 -9.41 2.14 6.63
N HIS A 124 -9.57 0.83 6.87
CA HIS A 124 -8.59 -0.18 6.51
C HIS A 124 -9.21 -1.24 5.57
N PRO A 125 -8.90 -1.22 4.27
CA PRO A 125 -9.48 -2.16 3.31
C PRO A 125 -9.10 -3.63 3.60
N HIS A 126 -7.94 -3.85 4.21
CA HIS A 126 -7.39 -5.15 4.59
C HIS A 126 -7.47 -5.41 6.11
N GLY A 127 -8.37 -4.72 6.83
CA GLY A 127 -8.57 -4.87 8.28
C GLY A 127 -7.66 -4.03 9.18
N CYS A 128 -8.12 -3.77 10.41
CA CYS A 128 -7.41 -3.02 11.44
C CYS A 128 -6.80 -3.97 12.49
N ARG A 129 -5.70 -3.55 13.15
CA ARG A 129 -5.09 -4.28 14.27
C ARG A 129 -5.79 -4.03 15.61
N GLU A 130 -6.65 -3.01 15.65
CA GLU A 130 -7.47 -2.67 16.82
C GLU A 130 -6.64 -2.61 18.12
N SER A 131 -7.05 -3.33 19.16
CA SER A 131 -6.41 -3.36 20.49
C SER A 131 -4.93 -3.74 20.48
N LYS A 132 -4.44 -4.41 19.42
CA LYS A 132 -3.03 -4.75 19.22
C LYS A 132 -2.17 -3.57 18.73
N CYS A 133 -2.79 -2.50 18.24
CA CYS A 133 -2.08 -1.29 17.78
C CYS A 133 -1.96 -0.27 18.93
N SER A 134 -0.75 0.24 19.15
CA SER A 134 -0.48 1.27 20.18
C SER A 134 -1.21 2.60 19.93
N TYR A 135 -1.64 2.85 18.70
CA TYR A 135 -2.37 4.06 18.32
C TYR A 135 -3.89 3.86 18.28
N PHE A 136 -4.42 2.69 18.64
CA PHE A 136 -5.87 2.47 18.64
C PHE A 136 -6.54 3.04 19.88
N GLU A 137 -7.70 3.67 19.70
CA GLU A 137 -8.51 4.17 20.80
C GLU A 137 -9.12 3.00 21.56
N ARG A 138 -8.67 2.76 22.78
CA ARG A 138 -9.26 1.75 23.66
C ARG A 138 -10.45 2.37 24.37
N ASN A 139 -11.65 2.15 23.84
CA ASN A 139 -12.84 2.23 24.67
C ASN A 139 -12.80 1.02 25.61
N GLU A 140 -12.80 1.25 26.93
CA GLU A 140 -12.72 0.17 27.91
C GLU A 140 -13.91 -0.79 27.76
N THR A 141 -13.67 -1.93 27.12
CA THR A 141 -14.51 -3.12 27.28
C THR A 141 -13.62 -4.34 27.06
N PRO A 142 -13.48 -5.25 28.05
CA PRO A 142 -12.55 -6.36 27.93
C PRO A 142 -13.20 -7.49 27.14
N GLN A 143 -12.72 -7.75 25.92
CA GLN A 143 -13.00 -9.00 25.22
C GLN A 143 -11.69 -9.65 24.76
N ASN A 144 -11.28 -10.64 25.55
CA ASN A 144 -10.34 -11.67 25.17
C ASN A 144 -10.96 -12.49 24.04
N LEU A 145 -10.39 -12.46 22.84
CA LEU A 145 -10.47 -13.58 21.91
C LEU A 145 -9.05 -13.96 21.50
N LYS A 146 -8.50 -14.99 22.18
CA LYS A 146 -7.37 -15.75 21.65
C LYS A 146 -7.95 -16.73 20.63
N MET A 147 -7.61 -16.54 19.36
CA MET A 147 -7.74 -17.58 18.35
C MET A 147 -6.35 -18.17 18.15
N GLU A 148 -6.12 -19.35 18.70
CA GLU A 148 -4.98 -20.19 18.33
C GLU A 148 -5.31 -20.85 16.99
N MET A 149 -4.45 -20.64 15.99
CA MET A 149 -4.55 -21.33 14.70
C MET A 149 -3.77 -22.64 14.80
N SER A 150 -4.43 -23.77 14.57
CA SER A 150 -3.78 -25.08 14.57
C SER A 150 -2.88 -25.27 13.36
N GLU A 151 -1.71 -25.90 13.55
CA GLU A 151 -0.73 -26.27 12.51
C GLU A 151 -1.33 -26.99 11.29
N LYS A 152 -2.47 -27.68 11.44
CA LYS A 152 -3.16 -28.36 10.33
C LYS A 152 -3.72 -27.43 9.26
N ALA A 153 -3.92 -26.14 9.55
CA ALA A 153 -4.41 -25.17 8.56
C ALA A 153 -3.33 -24.77 7.54
N ILE A 154 -2.05 -24.91 7.89
CA ILE A 154 -0.92 -24.47 7.06
C ILE A 154 -0.63 -25.46 5.92
N LEU A 155 -1.00 -26.74 6.09
CA LEU A 155 -0.70 -27.79 5.11
C LEU A 155 -1.71 -27.89 3.95
N ASN A 156 -2.89 -27.26 4.05
CA ASN A 156 -3.92 -27.27 3.00
C ASN A 156 -3.86 -26.04 2.06
N LEU A 157 -2.83 -25.20 2.17
CA LEU A 157 -2.65 -23.97 1.38
C LEU A 157 -2.17 -24.24 -0.07
N SER A 158 -2.64 -25.33 -0.66
CA SER A 158 -2.42 -25.72 -2.06
C SER A 158 -3.76 -26.07 -2.74
N LEU A 159 -4.83 -25.37 -2.35
CA LEU A 159 -6.00 -25.21 -3.20
C LEU A 159 -5.89 -23.82 -3.84
N ASN A 160 -6.07 -23.79 -5.15
CA ASN A 160 -5.72 -22.68 -6.03
C ASN A 160 -6.29 -21.36 -5.47
N LYS A 161 -5.44 -20.40 -5.08
CA LYS A 161 -5.87 -19.09 -4.56
C LYS A 161 -6.85 -18.37 -5.49
N TYR A 162 -6.87 -18.72 -6.77
CA TYR A 162 -7.87 -18.25 -7.72
C TYR A 162 -9.28 -18.81 -7.45
N ASP A 163 -9.42 -20.07 -7.06
CA ASP A 163 -10.70 -20.69 -6.73
C ASP A 163 -11.33 -20.06 -5.48
N ASP A 164 -10.49 -19.65 -4.52
CA ASP A 164 -10.92 -18.87 -3.37
C ASP A 164 -11.49 -17.51 -3.78
N LEU A 165 -10.89 -16.87 -4.78
CA LEU A 165 -11.39 -15.62 -5.34
C LEU A 165 -12.68 -15.80 -6.15
N VAL A 166 -12.80 -16.86 -6.96
CA VAL A 166 -14.04 -17.19 -7.67
C VAL A 166 -15.17 -17.45 -6.67
N ARG A 167 -14.90 -18.24 -5.62
CA ARG A 167 -15.88 -18.46 -4.54
C ARG A 167 -16.23 -17.15 -3.84
N LYS A 168 -15.25 -16.29 -3.58
CA LYS A 168 -15.49 -14.99 -2.96
C LYS A 168 -16.33 -14.06 -3.84
N ALA A 169 -16.14 -14.11 -5.15
CA ALA A 169 -16.94 -13.36 -6.10
C ALA A 169 -18.42 -13.80 -6.04
N ALA A 170 -18.67 -15.10 -5.99
CA ALA A 170 -20.02 -15.64 -5.82
C ALA A 170 -20.66 -15.21 -4.48
N GLU A 171 -19.92 -15.27 -3.37
CA GLU A 171 -20.39 -14.78 -2.06
C GLU A 171 -20.74 -13.28 -2.05
N LEU A 172 -20.03 -12.48 -2.86
CA LEU A 172 -20.29 -11.05 -3.01
C LEU A 172 -21.51 -10.75 -3.89
N GLY A 173 -22.08 -11.77 -4.56
CA GLY A 173 -23.22 -11.64 -5.46
C GLY A 173 -22.83 -11.26 -6.90
N ILE A 174 -21.61 -11.59 -7.32
CA ILE A 174 -21.19 -11.46 -8.73
C ILE A 174 -21.76 -12.66 -9.49
N GLU A 175 -22.42 -12.43 -10.62
CA GLU A 175 -23.11 -13.47 -11.40
C GLU A 175 -22.11 -14.44 -12.05
N GLU A 176 -21.07 -13.89 -12.69
CA GLU A 176 -20.00 -14.69 -13.28
C GLU A 176 -18.65 -14.04 -13.00
N ALA A 177 -17.68 -14.85 -12.59
CA ALA A 177 -16.29 -14.43 -12.41
C ALA A 177 -15.39 -15.44 -13.11
N LYS A 178 -14.78 -15.02 -14.24
CA LYS A 178 -13.93 -15.87 -15.06
C LYS A 178 -12.48 -15.39 -15.03
N ILE A 179 -11.56 -16.31 -14.79
CA ILE A 179 -10.13 -16.03 -14.90
C ILE A 179 -9.76 -16.05 -16.38
N ILE A 180 -9.10 -14.99 -16.83
CA ILE A 180 -8.57 -14.86 -18.19
C ILE A 180 -7.09 -14.51 -18.14
N ASP A 181 -6.37 -14.85 -19.21
CA ASP A 181 -5.01 -14.38 -19.40
C ASP A 181 -5.02 -12.94 -19.92
N THR A 182 -4.17 -12.06 -19.39
CA THR A 182 -4.15 -10.65 -19.80
C THR A 182 -3.76 -10.48 -21.26
N SER A 183 -3.03 -11.43 -21.84
CA SER A 183 -2.72 -11.45 -23.28
C SER A 183 -3.96 -11.58 -24.18
N THR A 184 -5.09 -12.07 -23.64
CA THR A 184 -6.37 -12.16 -24.37
C THR A 184 -7.13 -10.84 -24.42
N ILE A 185 -6.71 -9.83 -23.64
CA ILE A 185 -7.37 -8.53 -23.58
C ILE A 185 -6.89 -7.66 -24.74
N SER A 186 -7.81 -7.31 -25.64
CA SER A 186 -7.53 -6.41 -26.77
C SER A 186 -7.81 -4.96 -26.40
N VAL A 187 -6.79 -4.09 -26.50
CA VAL A 187 -6.93 -2.63 -26.30
C VAL A 187 -6.81 -1.93 -27.64
N ALA A 188 -7.88 -1.25 -28.06
CA ALA A 188 -7.96 -0.59 -29.36
C ALA A 188 -8.07 0.93 -29.25
N GLU A 189 -7.22 1.64 -30.00
CA GLU A 189 -7.18 3.12 -29.99
C GLU A 189 -8.43 3.76 -30.58
N TRP A 190 -9.08 3.09 -31.55
CA TRP A 190 -10.30 3.61 -32.18
C TRP A 190 -11.43 3.86 -31.18
N ALA A 191 -11.46 3.13 -30.05
CA ALA A 191 -12.47 3.33 -29.00
C ALA A 191 -12.41 4.75 -28.43
N GLN A 192 -11.20 5.31 -28.29
CA GLN A 192 -10.99 6.68 -27.82
C GLN A 192 -11.42 7.69 -28.87
N TRP A 193 -11.08 7.46 -30.13
CA TRP A 193 -11.50 8.30 -31.24
C TRP A 193 -13.03 8.36 -31.37
N LYS A 194 -13.72 7.21 -31.23
CA LYS A 194 -15.19 7.22 -31.20
C LYS A 194 -15.76 8.02 -30.04
N CYS A 195 -15.13 7.97 -28.86
CA CYS A 195 -15.56 8.80 -27.74
C CYS A 195 -15.34 10.29 -28.05
N GLN A 196 -14.13 10.66 -28.49
CA GLN A 196 -13.74 12.05 -28.75
C GLN A 196 -14.56 12.74 -29.83
N TYR A 197 -14.86 12.04 -30.93
CA TYR A 197 -15.52 12.64 -32.09
C TYR A 197 -16.99 12.27 -32.24
N GLY A 198 -17.49 11.29 -31.48
CA GLY A 198 -18.82 10.72 -31.68
C GLY A 198 -19.70 10.60 -30.44
N CYS A 199 -19.21 10.92 -29.24
CA CYS A 199 -19.97 10.75 -28.01
C CYS A 199 -20.42 12.07 -27.39
N ALA A 200 -21.71 12.18 -27.05
CA ALA A 200 -22.27 13.35 -26.34
C ALA A 200 -21.76 13.53 -24.89
N PHE A 201 -21.04 12.52 -24.37
CA PHE A 201 -20.43 12.49 -23.05
C PHE A 201 -18.91 12.72 -23.07
N TYR A 202 -18.31 13.01 -24.23
CA TYR A 202 -16.92 13.43 -24.28
C TYR A 202 -16.66 14.63 -23.35
N ASP A 203 -15.56 14.58 -22.60
CA ASP A 203 -15.17 15.59 -21.60
C ASP A 203 -16.18 15.77 -20.43
N LYS A 204 -17.13 14.82 -20.25
CA LYS A 204 -18.13 14.88 -19.18
C LYS A 204 -17.87 13.90 -18.05
N GLY A 205 -16.95 14.24 -17.15
CA GLY A 205 -16.70 13.49 -15.92
C GLY A 205 -15.53 12.52 -16.00
N ALA A 206 -15.27 11.81 -14.89
CA ALA A 206 -14.01 11.09 -14.67
C ALA A 206 -13.78 9.84 -15.56
N PHE A 207 -14.82 9.35 -16.25
CA PHE A 207 -14.77 8.13 -17.08
C PHE A 207 -14.62 8.42 -18.56
N HIS A 208 -14.56 9.70 -18.93
CA HIS A 208 -14.39 10.14 -20.30
C HIS A 208 -13.00 10.78 -20.44
N PRO A 209 -12.39 10.68 -21.63
CA PRO A 209 -11.22 11.50 -21.93
C PRO A 209 -11.56 12.98 -21.66
N PRO A 210 -10.61 13.75 -21.08
CA PRO A 210 -9.19 13.42 -20.90
C PRO A 210 -8.84 12.63 -19.62
N LEU A 211 -9.80 12.36 -18.74
CA LEU A 211 -9.55 11.71 -17.44
C LEU A 211 -9.50 10.18 -17.52
N ALA A 212 -10.19 9.59 -18.49
CA ALA A 212 -10.10 8.16 -18.76
C ALA A 212 -8.69 7.74 -19.20
N PRO A 213 -8.18 6.57 -18.78
CA PRO A 213 -6.86 6.06 -19.18
C PRO A 213 -6.68 6.03 -20.70
N LYS A 214 -5.51 6.42 -21.20
CA LYS A 214 -5.19 6.31 -22.63
C LYS A 214 -5.04 4.85 -23.04
N ALA A 215 -5.33 4.54 -24.31
CA ALA A 215 -5.17 3.19 -24.83
C ALA A 215 -3.72 2.70 -24.68
N GLU A 216 -2.74 3.57 -24.94
CA GLU A 216 -1.32 3.28 -24.80
C GLU A 216 -0.90 2.99 -23.33
N GLU A 217 -1.39 3.79 -22.38
CA GLU A 217 -1.15 3.59 -20.96
C GLU A 217 -1.77 2.28 -20.47
N THR A 218 -3.01 2.01 -20.89
CA THR A 218 -3.72 0.78 -20.55
C THR A 218 -2.96 -0.46 -21.07
N LYS A 219 -2.43 -0.42 -22.30
CA LYS A 219 -1.58 -1.49 -22.85
C LYS A 219 -0.36 -1.76 -21.96
N ARG A 220 0.32 -0.71 -21.47
CA ARG A 220 1.48 -0.86 -20.58
C ARG A 220 1.10 -1.44 -19.22
N VAL A 221 0.02 -0.94 -18.62
CA VAL A 221 -0.44 -1.45 -17.31
C VAL A 221 -0.79 -2.93 -17.41
N LEU A 222 -1.48 -3.37 -18.46
CA LEU A 222 -1.83 -4.79 -18.66
C LEU A 222 -0.61 -5.71 -18.73
N GLN A 223 0.55 -5.23 -19.19
CA GLN A 223 1.79 -6.01 -19.23
C GLN A 223 2.38 -6.29 -17.83
N GLU A 224 1.92 -5.58 -16.80
CA GLU A 224 2.36 -5.81 -15.41
C GLU A 224 1.64 -7.00 -14.73
N TYR A 225 0.65 -7.59 -15.40
CA TYR A 225 -0.23 -8.65 -14.89
C TYR A 225 -0.24 -9.85 -15.83
N GLU A 226 -0.27 -11.06 -15.28
CA GLU A 226 -0.42 -12.31 -16.05
C GLU A 226 -1.90 -12.72 -16.19
N LYS A 227 -2.69 -12.54 -15.12
CA LYS A 227 -4.10 -12.95 -15.06
C LYS A 227 -5.00 -11.77 -14.73
N ALA A 228 -6.24 -11.83 -15.24
CA ALA A 228 -7.31 -10.92 -14.88
C ALA A 228 -8.59 -11.71 -14.55
N PHE A 229 -9.48 -11.08 -13.77
CA PHE A 229 -10.83 -11.58 -13.54
C PHE A 229 -11.81 -10.77 -14.40
N LEU A 230 -12.49 -11.44 -15.31
CA LEU A 230 -13.64 -10.89 -16.02
C LEU A 230 -14.88 -11.10 -15.16
N LEU A 231 -15.46 -10.00 -14.69
CA LEU A 231 -16.63 -9.99 -13.83
C LEU A 231 -17.85 -9.56 -14.66
N THR A 232 -18.93 -10.34 -14.57
CA THR A 232 -20.20 -10.05 -15.23
C THR A 232 -21.29 -9.85 -14.19
N GLY A 233 -22.17 -8.88 -14.43
CA GLY A 233 -23.37 -8.69 -13.64
C GLY A 233 -24.29 -7.62 -14.25
N PRO A 234 -25.58 -7.62 -13.90
CA PRO A 234 -26.59 -6.78 -14.54
C PRO A 234 -26.55 -5.30 -14.09
N ASN A 235 -25.85 -4.99 -12.99
CA ASN A 235 -25.79 -3.65 -12.39
C ASN A 235 -24.34 -3.19 -12.26
N GLY A 236 -23.89 -2.33 -13.18
CA GLY A 236 -22.50 -1.89 -13.22
C GLY A 236 -22.01 -1.15 -11.97
N PRO A 237 -22.73 -0.15 -11.42
CA PRO A 237 -22.36 0.48 -10.14
C PRO A 237 -22.18 -0.50 -8.98
N GLU A 238 -23.06 -1.50 -8.85
CA GLU A 238 -22.91 -2.52 -7.80
C GLU A 238 -21.75 -3.46 -8.10
N LEU A 239 -21.58 -3.87 -9.35
CA LEU A 239 -20.46 -4.69 -9.80
C LEU A 239 -19.11 -4.00 -9.51
N SER A 240 -19.02 -2.68 -9.71
CA SER A 240 -17.84 -1.88 -9.32
C SER A 240 -17.56 -1.97 -7.81
N ARG A 241 -18.59 -1.97 -6.94
CA ARG A 241 -18.41 -2.08 -5.48
C ARG A 241 -17.96 -3.48 -5.09
N GLN A 242 -18.55 -4.49 -5.71
CA GLN A 242 -18.17 -5.89 -5.52
C GLN A 242 -16.73 -6.15 -6.00
N ALA A 243 -16.32 -5.57 -7.13
CA ALA A 243 -14.96 -5.66 -7.65
C ALA A 243 -13.91 -5.13 -6.66
N ILE A 244 -14.14 -3.97 -6.04
CA ILE A 244 -13.25 -3.44 -4.99
C ILE A 244 -13.17 -4.40 -3.79
N LYS A 245 -14.29 -4.98 -3.35
CA LYS A 245 -14.29 -5.96 -2.25
C LYS A 245 -13.48 -7.20 -2.63
N LEU A 246 -13.58 -7.65 -3.89
CA LEU A 246 -12.82 -8.77 -4.41
C LEU A 246 -11.31 -8.45 -4.53
N GLU A 247 -10.95 -7.24 -4.94
CA GLU A 247 -9.56 -6.74 -4.94
C GLU A 247 -8.95 -6.79 -3.54
N HIS A 248 -9.68 -6.33 -2.52
CA HIS A 248 -9.21 -6.40 -1.14
C HIS A 248 -9.04 -7.85 -0.67
N ALA A 249 -9.90 -8.77 -1.11
CA ALA A 249 -9.75 -10.19 -0.84
C ALA A 249 -8.51 -10.76 -1.53
N ALA A 250 -8.26 -10.42 -2.80
CA ALA A 250 -7.07 -10.80 -3.54
C ALA A 250 -5.80 -10.27 -2.87
N TYR A 251 -5.81 -9.01 -2.44
CA TYR A 251 -4.72 -8.43 -1.67
C TYR A 251 -4.43 -9.23 -0.39
N SER A 252 -5.48 -9.62 0.34
CA SER A 252 -5.37 -10.41 1.58
C SER A 252 -4.84 -11.84 1.35
N LEU A 253 -5.03 -12.39 0.14
CA LEU A 253 -4.46 -13.69 -0.29
C LEU A 253 -3.01 -13.57 -0.82
N GLY A 254 -2.43 -12.36 -0.80
CA GLY A 254 -1.06 -12.08 -1.21
C GLY A 254 -0.90 -11.61 -2.66
N TYR A 255 -1.99 -11.30 -3.37
CA TYR A 255 -1.91 -10.64 -4.68
C TYR A 255 -1.79 -9.12 -4.50
N TYR A 256 -0.61 -8.66 -4.09
CA TYR A 256 -0.40 -7.26 -3.67
C TYR A 256 -0.57 -6.22 -4.79
N LYS A 257 -0.49 -6.65 -6.05
CA LYS A 257 -0.76 -5.80 -7.22
C LYS A 257 -2.24 -5.80 -7.63
N ALA A 258 -3.11 -6.57 -6.99
CA ALA A 258 -4.51 -6.66 -7.38
C ALA A 258 -5.14 -5.27 -7.56
N PHE A 259 -5.82 -5.07 -8.69
CA PHE A 259 -6.38 -3.80 -9.09
C PHE A 259 -7.67 -4.03 -9.89
N SER A 260 -8.74 -3.32 -9.52
CA SER A 260 -10.03 -3.34 -10.18
C SER A 260 -10.16 -2.16 -11.12
N LEU A 261 -10.22 -2.44 -12.43
CA LEU A 261 -10.62 -1.45 -13.41
C LEU A 261 -12.15 -1.38 -13.47
N LEU A 262 -12.73 -0.29 -12.99
CA LEU A 262 -14.18 -0.13 -12.82
C LEU A 262 -14.86 0.31 -14.11
N ALA A 263 -16.04 -0.24 -14.40
CA ALA A 263 -16.81 0.08 -15.60
C ALA A 263 -17.70 1.33 -15.44
N LEU A 264 -18.23 1.62 -14.25
CA LEU A 264 -19.19 2.70 -13.98
C LEU A 264 -19.05 3.31 -12.57
N PRO A 265 -19.46 4.59 -12.34
CA PRO A 265 -19.40 5.26 -11.03
C PRO A 265 -20.27 4.63 -9.96
N PHE A 266 -19.98 4.98 -8.70
CA PHE A 266 -20.71 4.52 -7.51
C PHE A 266 -22.07 5.20 -7.24
N GLY A 267 -22.61 5.97 -8.20
CA GLY A 267 -23.85 6.74 -8.05
C GLY A 267 -24.70 6.74 -9.32
N GLY A 268 -26.02 6.95 -9.14
CA GLY A 268 -26.92 7.25 -10.26
C GLY A 268 -26.41 8.49 -11.01
N ALA A 269 -26.69 8.53 -12.31
CA ALA A 269 -26.25 9.60 -13.20
C ALA A 269 -26.40 10.99 -12.53
N PRO A 270 -25.44 11.91 -12.70
CA PRO A 270 -25.68 13.30 -12.33
C PRO A 270 -26.92 13.77 -13.11
N THR A 271 -27.94 14.20 -12.39
CA THR A 271 -29.08 14.98 -12.91
C THR A 271 -28.57 16.29 -13.49
#